data_AF-A0A2E7W2X8-F1
#
_entry.id   AF-A0A2E7W2X8-F1
#
_cell.length_a   1.000
_cell.length_b   1.000
_cell.length_c   1.000
_cell.angle_alpha   90.00
_cell.angle_beta   90.00
_cell.angle_gamma   90.00
#
_symmetry.space_group_name_H-M   'P 1'
#
loop_
_entity.id
_entity.type
_entity.pdbx_description
1 polymer ?
#
loop_
_entity_poly.entity_id
_entity_poly.type
_entity_poly.pdbx_seq_one_letter_code
_entity_poly.pdbx_strand_id
1 'polypeptide(L)'
;MHESVLVYRNLRYLKWSSFLVFLSTALYFFHSPLGEPNGGTWLGYALGTIAAGIMLWLSWFGVRKRYYRSEIKLEGWLSGHIYLGLALVFVATLHAGFQLGWNIHSLLYILMMVVVLSG
;
A
#
# COMPACT_ATOMS: atom_id res chain seq x y z
N MET A 1 -2.09 30.95 0.58
CA MET A 1 -2.41 29.85 1.51
C MET A 1 -1.76 28.59 0.98
N HIS A 2 -0.73 28.07 1.65
CA HIS A 2 -0.13 26.78 1.29
C HIS A 2 -1.09 25.69 1.76
N GLU A 3 -1.78 25.01 0.83
CA GLU A 3 -2.48 23.79 1.22
C GLU A 3 -1.45 22.71 1.50
N SER A 4 -1.55 22.09 2.68
CA SER A 4 -0.71 20.95 3.02
C SER A 4 -0.97 19.82 2.03
N VAL A 5 0.09 19.20 1.53
CA VAL A 5 0.02 18.06 0.59
C VAL A 5 -0.86 16.92 1.14
N LEU A 6 -0.99 16.83 2.47
CA LEU A 6 -1.86 15.88 3.16
C LEU A 6 -3.36 16.16 2.94
N VAL A 7 -3.75 17.41 2.67
CA VAL A 7 -5.14 17.86 2.50
C VAL A 7 -5.51 17.97 1.01
N TYR A 8 -4.77 17.33 0.12
CA TYR A 8 -5.04 17.41 -1.32
C TYR A 8 -6.47 16.95 -1.67
N ARG A 9 -7.24 17.86 -2.30
CA ARG A 9 -8.57 17.61 -2.89
C ARG A 9 -9.56 16.94 -1.92
N ASN A 10 -9.70 17.51 -0.72
CA ASN A 10 -10.61 17.06 0.36
C ASN A 10 -10.28 15.66 0.91
N LEU A 11 -9.00 15.44 1.22
CA LEU A 11 -8.49 14.21 1.83
C LEU A 11 -8.83 12.95 1.01
N ARG A 12 -8.89 13.08 -0.33
CA ARG A 12 -9.36 12.01 -1.21
C ARG A 12 -8.53 10.73 -1.01
N TYR A 13 -7.20 10.84 -1.08
CA TYR A 13 -6.31 9.68 -0.95
C TYR A 13 -6.36 9.06 0.44
N LEU A 14 -6.52 9.85 1.51
CA LEU A 14 -6.77 9.34 2.84
C LEU A 14 -8.04 8.47 2.85
N LYS A 15 -9.15 8.93 2.27
CA LYS A 15 -10.40 8.16 2.21
C LYS A 15 -10.21 6.83 1.45
N TRP A 16 -9.53 6.86 0.31
CA TRP A 16 -9.26 5.64 -0.47
C TRP A 16 -8.37 4.66 0.31
N SER A 17 -7.27 5.14 0.90
CA SER A 17 -6.37 4.32 1.70
C SER A 17 -7.07 3.76 2.94
N SER A 18 -7.82 4.57 3.68
CA SER A 18 -8.59 4.12 4.84
C SER A 18 -9.65 3.10 4.45
N PHE A 19 -10.37 3.32 3.35
CA PHE A 19 -11.34 2.35 2.83
C PHE A 19 -10.65 1.03 2.45
N LEU A 20 -9.50 1.09 1.78
CA LEU A 20 -8.75 -0.08 1.37
C LEU A 20 -8.22 -0.88 2.57
N VAL A 21 -7.66 -0.20 3.58
CA VAL A 21 -7.23 -0.85 4.84
C VAL A 21 -8.43 -1.45 5.56
N PHE A 22 -9.49 -0.68 5.76
CA PHE A 22 -10.70 -1.15 6.44
C PHE A 22 -11.31 -2.38 5.75
N LEU A 23 -11.46 -2.31 4.42
CA LEU A 23 -12.01 -3.41 3.63
C LEU A 23 -11.10 -4.64 3.69
N SER A 24 -9.78 -4.46 3.57
CA SER A 24 -8.81 -5.58 3.66
C SER A 24 -8.85 -6.23 5.04
N THR A 25 -8.89 -5.43 6.11
CA THR A 25 -8.99 -5.92 7.48
C THR A 25 -10.32 -6.64 7.71
N ALA A 26 -11.44 -6.06 7.29
CA ALA A 26 -12.75 -6.70 7.41
C ALA A 26 -12.80 -8.04 6.66
N LEU A 27 -12.36 -8.06 5.40
CA LEU A 27 -12.29 -9.29 4.61
C LEU A 27 -11.40 -10.34 5.27
N TYR A 28 -10.27 -9.94 5.86
CA TYR A 28 -9.40 -10.86 6.58
C TYR A 28 -10.09 -11.46 7.81
N PHE A 29 -10.84 -10.68 8.59
CA PHE A 29 -11.61 -11.18 9.75
C PHE A 29 -12.77 -12.09 9.36
N PHE A 30 -13.46 -11.79 8.26
CA PHE A 30 -14.58 -12.62 7.78
C PHE A 30 -14.12 -13.86 7.00
N HIS A 31 -12.88 -13.89 6.53
CA HIS A 31 -12.34 -15.03 5.83
C HIS A 31 -11.99 -16.14 6.83
N SER A 32 -12.67 -17.28 6.69
CA SER A 32 -12.36 -18.52 7.40
C SER A 32 -11.61 -19.46 6.45
N PRO A 33 -10.27 -19.39 6.38
CA PRO A 33 -9.50 -20.29 5.53
C PRO A 33 -9.59 -21.74 6.03
N LEU A 34 -9.47 -22.71 5.11
CA LEU A 34 -9.43 -24.15 5.39
C LEU A 34 -8.11 -24.61 6.07
N GLY A 35 -7.36 -23.68 6.68
CA GLY A 35 -6.04 -23.83 7.28
C GLY A 35 -5.56 -22.52 7.91
N GLU A 36 -4.28 -22.39 8.25
CA GLU A 36 -3.75 -21.12 8.77
C GLU A 36 -3.86 -19.99 7.71
N PRO A 37 -4.23 -18.76 8.10
CA PRO A 37 -4.23 -17.62 7.19
C PRO A 37 -2.84 -17.41 6.60
N ASN A 38 -2.73 -17.55 5.29
CA ASN A 38 -1.46 -17.37 4.58
C ASN A 38 -1.69 -16.71 3.21
N GLY A 39 -0.60 -16.21 2.62
CA GLY A 39 -0.62 -15.55 1.32
C GLY A 39 -1.03 -16.44 0.15
N GLY A 40 -1.07 -17.76 0.34
CA GLY A 40 -1.51 -18.74 -0.65
C GLY A 40 -3.03 -18.95 -0.72
N THR A 41 -3.79 -18.37 0.21
CA THR A 41 -5.26 -18.35 0.16
C THR A 41 -5.74 -17.48 -1.01
N TRP A 42 -6.99 -17.70 -1.47
CA TRP A 42 -7.60 -16.83 -2.50
C TRP A 42 -7.58 -15.35 -2.08
N LEU A 43 -7.87 -15.08 -0.80
CA LEU A 43 -7.79 -13.74 -0.23
C LEU A 43 -6.34 -13.23 -0.22
N GLY A 44 -5.39 -14.08 0.16
CA GLY A 44 -3.96 -13.80 0.09
C GLY A 44 -3.53 -13.34 -1.31
N TYR A 45 -3.89 -14.09 -2.37
CA TYR A 45 -3.57 -13.71 -3.76
C TYR A 45 -4.19 -12.37 -4.19
N ALA A 46 -5.42 -12.08 -3.76
CA ALA A 46 -6.07 -10.81 -4.03
C ALA A 46 -5.32 -9.65 -3.34
N LEU A 47 -5.02 -9.79 -2.05
CA LEU A 47 -4.23 -8.80 -1.30
C LEU A 47 -2.83 -8.62 -1.89
N GLY A 48 -2.18 -9.71 -2.30
CA GLY A 48 -0.85 -9.68 -2.92
C GLY A 48 -0.85 -8.92 -4.25
N THR A 49 -1.87 -9.12 -5.08
CA THR A 49 -2.03 -8.40 -6.35
C THR A 49 -2.28 -6.91 -6.13
N ILE A 50 -3.12 -6.57 -5.16
CA ILE A 50 -3.35 -5.17 -4.75
C ILE A 50 -2.06 -4.53 -4.23
N ALA A 51 -1.32 -5.23 -3.35
CA ALA A 51 -0.04 -4.76 -2.83
C ALA A 51 0.99 -4.52 -3.94
N ALA A 52 1.10 -5.44 -4.90
CA ALA A 52 1.98 -5.29 -6.06
C ALA A 52 1.59 -4.06 -6.91
N GLY A 53 0.29 -3.86 -7.17
CA GLY A 53 -0.21 -2.68 -7.88
C GLY A 53 0.13 -1.37 -7.17
N ILE A 54 -0.03 -1.33 -5.84
CA ILE A 54 0.35 -0.18 -5.03
C ILE A 54 1.87 0.05 -5.08
N MET A 55 2.68 -1.02 -4.99
CA MET A 55 4.14 -0.93 -5.05
C MET A 55 4.63 -0.36 -6.40
N LEU A 56 4.00 -0.76 -7.51
CA LEU A 56 4.28 -0.18 -8.83
C LEU A 56 3.91 1.31 -8.88
N TRP A 57 2.77 1.71 -8.32
CA TRP A 57 2.37 3.11 -8.22
C TRP A 57 3.39 3.94 -7.42
N LEU A 58 3.83 3.43 -6.26
CA LEU A 58 4.83 4.09 -5.43
C LEU A 58 6.15 4.26 -6.17
N SER A 59 6.63 3.21 -6.83
CA SER A 59 7.86 3.25 -7.64
C SER A 59 7.76 4.26 -8.80
N TRP A 60 6.60 4.33 -9.45
CA TRP A 60 6.34 5.24 -10.56
C TRP A 60 6.42 6.72 -10.18
N PHE A 61 6.11 7.06 -8.93
CA PHE A 61 6.24 8.44 -8.44
C PHE A 61 7.69 8.97 -8.58
N GLY A 62 8.69 8.12 -8.35
CA GLY A 62 10.10 8.47 -8.53
C GLY A 62 10.45 8.87 -9.96
N VAL A 63 9.86 8.20 -10.95
CA VAL A 63 9.99 8.54 -12.38
C VAL A 63 9.24 9.83 -12.67
N ARG A 64 8.01 9.99 -12.18
CA ARG A 64 7.19 11.19 -12.40
C ARG A 64 7.86 12.47 -11.87
N LYS A 65 8.57 12.41 -10.76
CA LYS A 65 9.37 13.56 -10.25
C LYS A 65 10.39 14.09 -11.27
N ARG A 66 10.82 13.27 -12.22
CA ARG A 66 11.81 13.63 -13.26
C ARG A 66 11.16 14.12 -14.56
N TYR A 67 9.86 13.92 -14.74
CA TYR A 67 9.09 14.36 -15.91
C TYR A 67 8.22 15.59 -15.56
N TYR A 68 8.79 16.79 -15.74
CA TYR A 68 8.14 18.07 -15.42
C TYR A 68 7.05 18.51 -16.42
N ARG A 69 6.78 17.74 -17.49
CA ARG A 69 5.97 18.16 -18.65
C ARG A 69 4.50 17.70 -18.59
N SER A 70 3.87 17.68 -17.42
CA SER A 70 2.51 17.15 -17.24
C SER A 70 1.57 18.14 -16.54
N GLU A 71 0.33 18.25 -17.05
CA GLU A 71 -0.74 19.08 -16.47
C GLU A 71 -1.26 18.59 -15.10
N ILE A 72 -0.88 17.38 -14.68
CA ILE A 72 -1.36 16.79 -13.42
C ILE A 72 -0.45 17.25 -12.27
N LYS A 73 -1.04 17.90 -11.27
CA LYS A 73 -0.35 18.43 -10.08
C LYS A 73 0.48 17.37 -9.36
N LEU A 74 1.77 17.66 -9.14
CA LEU A 74 2.70 16.81 -8.38
C LEU A 74 2.26 16.61 -6.92
N GLU A 75 1.60 17.60 -6.33
CA GLU A 75 1.05 17.53 -4.97
C GLU A 75 0.07 16.37 -4.80
N GLY A 76 -0.78 16.11 -5.80
CA GLY A 76 -1.73 14.99 -5.75
C GLY A 76 -1.04 13.63 -5.82
N TRP A 77 0.01 13.53 -6.64
CA TRP A 77 0.83 12.31 -6.72
C TRP A 77 1.58 12.04 -5.42
N LEU A 78 2.15 13.07 -4.79
CA LEU A 78 2.84 12.96 -3.51
C LEU A 78 1.86 12.58 -2.38
N SER A 79 0.69 13.22 -2.34
CA SER A 79 -0.37 12.87 -1.38
C SER A 79 -0.78 11.39 -1.52
N GLY A 80 -1.03 10.93 -2.75
CA GLY A 80 -1.32 9.54 -3.05
C GLY A 80 -0.18 8.60 -2.64
N HIS A 81 1.07 8.97 -2.92
CA HIS A 81 2.24 8.19 -2.55
C HIS A 81 2.34 7.96 -1.03
N ILE A 82 2.14 9.01 -0.23
CA ILE A 82 2.20 8.91 1.24
C ILE A 82 1.07 8.01 1.76
N TYR A 83 -0.19 8.29 1.40
CA TYR A 83 -1.32 7.55 1.95
C TYR A 83 -1.39 6.10 1.42
N LEU A 84 -1.01 5.85 0.17
CA LEU A 84 -0.95 4.49 -0.36
C LEU A 84 0.25 3.71 0.21
N GLY A 85 1.37 4.38 0.49
CA GLY A 85 2.50 3.77 1.20
C GLY A 85 2.12 3.29 2.59
N LEU A 86 1.37 4.11 3.34
CA LEU A 86 0.83 3.70 4.64
C LEU A 86 -0.16 2.53 4.51
N ALA A 87 -1.05 2.55 3.51
CA ALA A 87 -1.99 1.45 3.29
C ALA A 87 -1.27 0.14 2.89
N LEU A 88 -0.20 0.22 2.10
CA LEU A 88 0.58 -0.92 1.66
C LEU A 88 1.11 -1.74 2.83
N VAL A 89 1.53 -1.09 3.92
CA VAL A 89 2.00 -1.77 5.14
C VAL A 89 0.93 -2.75 5.63
N PHE A 90 -0.29 -2.26 5.86
CA PHE A 90 -1.39 -3.11 6.34
C PHE A 90 -1.74 -4.23 5.35
N VAL A 91 -1.84 -3.91 4.06
CA VAL A 91 -2.19 -4.90 3.02
C VAL A 91 -1.14 -5.99 2.93
N ALA A 92 0.14 -5.62 2.95
CA ALA A 92 1.26 -6.56 2.90
C ALA A 92 1.32 -7.43 4.17
N THR A 93 1.07 -6.87 5.35
CA THR A 93 1.01 -7.65 6.60
C THR A 93 -0.13 -8.67 6.56
N LEU A 94 -1.32 -8.26 6.09
CA LEU A 94 -2.47 -9.16 5.95
C LEU A 94 -2.25 -10.23 4.88
N HIS A 95 -1.60 -9.88 3.76
CA HIS A 95 -1.19 -10.85 2.74
C HIS A 95 -0.22 -11.90 3.29
N ALA A 96 0.76 -11.48 4.08
CA ALA A 96 1.71 -12.40 4.73
C ALA A 96 1.05 -13.28 5.80
N GLY A 97 -0.20 -13.01 6.20
CA GLY A 97 -0.89 -13.76 7.25
C GLY A 97 -0.21 -13.68 8.62
N PHE A 98 0.59 -12.63 8.86
CA PHE A 98 1.49 -12.50 10.02
C PHE A 98 2.56 -13.60 10.12
N GLN A 99 2.82 -14.34 9.04
CA GLN A 99 3.83 -15.39 9.00
C GLN A 99 5.15 -14.83 8.45
N LEU A 100 6.09 -14.56 9.35
CA LEU A 100 7.46 -14.19 9.00
C LEU A 100 8.40 -15.36 9.27
N GLY A 101 9.24 -15.69 8.29
CA GLY A 101 10.22 -16.77 8.37
C GLY A 101 11.51 -16.42 7.65
N TRP A 102 12.47 -17.35 7.63
CA TRP A 102 13.73 -17.18 6.91
C TRP A 102 13.56 -17.45 5.41
N ASN A 103 12.84 -16.57 4.73
CA ASN A 103 12.54 -16.69 3.30
C ASN A 103 12.61 -15.33 2.60
N ILE A 104 12.60 -15.37 1.26
CA ILE A 104 12.68 -14.16 0.44
C ILE A 104 11.45 -13.25 0.63
N HIS A 105 10.28 -13.82 0.96
CA HIS A 105 9.07 -13.05 1.22
C HIS A 105 9.24 -12.12 2.42
N SER A 106 9.76 -12.66 3.52
CA SER A 106 10.00 -11.90 4.77
C SER A 106 11.13 -10.88 4.58
N LEU A 107 12.17 -11.21 3.81
CA LEU A 107 13.21 -10.26 3.44
C LEU A 107 12.64 -9.07 2.65
N LEU A 108 11.81 -9.34 1.64
CA LEU A 108 11.16 -8.30 0.83
C LEU A 108 10.19 -7.46 1.66
N TYR A 109 9.46 -8.07 2.58
CA TYR A 109 8.61 -7.36 3.53
C TYR A 109 9.42 -6.40 4.42
N ILE A 110 10.55 -6.85 4.98
CA ILE A 110 11.44 -6.00 5.79
C ILE A 110 11.98 -4.84 4.95
N LEU A 111 12.44 -5.10 3.73
CA LEU A 111 12.94 -4.05 2.83
C LEU A 111 11.85 -3.02 2.50
N MET A 112 10.63 -3.49 2.22
CA MET A 112 9.47 -2.62 2.02
C MET A 112 9.22 -1.74 3.26
N MET A 113 9.25 -2.31 4.47
CA MET A 113 9.07 -1.55 5.70
C MET A 113 10.15 -0.46 5.86
N VAL A 114 11.42 -0.78 5.58
CA VAL A 114 12.52 0.20 5.63
C VAL A 114 12.25 1.36 4.67
N VAL A 115 11.87 1.07 3.42
CA VAL A 115 11.59 2.10 2.42
C VAL A 115 10.42 2.98 2.85
N VAL A 116 9.30 2.39 3.29
CA VAL A 116 8.11 3.14 3.71
C VAL A 116 8.40 4.04 4.92
N LEU A 117 9.20 3.56 5.88
CA LEU A 117 9.59 4.35 7.05
C LEU A 117 10.60 5.45 6.73
N SER A 118 11.40 5.28 5.68
CA SER A 118 12.41 6.27 5.27
C SER A 118 11.85 7.48 4.52
N GLY A 119 10.68 7.35 3.89
CA GLY A 119 10.00 8.43 3.16
C GLY A 119 10.41 8.54 1.69
#